data_AF-A0AAN5CHD1-F1
#
_entry.id   AF-A0AAN5CHD1-F1
#
_cell.length_a   1.000
_cell.length_b   1.000
_cell.length_c   1.000
_cell.angle_alpha   90.00
_cell.angle_beta   90.00
_cell.angle_gamma   90.00
#
_symmetry.space_group_name_H-M   'P 1'
#
loop_
_entity.id
_entity.type
_entity.pdbx_description
1 polymer ?
#
loop_
_entity_poly.entity_id
_entity_poly.type
_entity_poly.pdbx_seq_one_letter_code
_entity_poly.pdbx_strand_id
1 'polypeptide(L)'
;RVRPTLDPLAPRDGILVFGEVKKKIQVNKESLASQSPFFQTLFYSDFMEKNMIEIPIGDVEYEEFANIIRLIYGFDGASLT
;
A
#
# COMPACT_ATOMS: atom_id res chain seq x y z
N ARG A 1 -13.30 8.15 15.20
CA ARG A 1 -11.93 8.03 14.65
C ARG A 1 -11.81 9.08 13.56
N VAL A 2 -10.88 10.04 13.70
CA VAL A 2 -10.52 10.96 12.61
C VAL A 2 -10.08 10.06 11.46
N ARG A 3 -10.71 10.17 10.29
CA ARG A 3 -10.19 9.47 9.10
C ARG A 3 -8.79 10.04 8.90
N PRO A 4 -7.70 9.25 8.93
CA PRO A 4 -6.42 9.77 8.52
C PRO A 4 -6.59 10.14 7.05
N THR A 5 -6.82 11.43 6.79
CA THR A 5 -6.70 11.97 5.44
C THR A 5 -5.26 11.72 5.08
N LEU A 6 -5.09 10.85 4.08
CA LEU A 6 -3.79 10.43 3.59
C LEU A 6 -3.09 11.67 3.10
N ASP A 7 -2.15 12.15 3.91
CA ASP A 7 -1.34 13.29 3.57
C ASP A 7 -0.57 12.91 2.29
N PRO A 8 -0.71 13.63 1.18
CA PRO A 8 0.04 13.36 -0.05
C PRO A 8 1.55 13.40 0.16
N LEU A 9 2.00 14.04 1.24
CA LEU A 9 3.40 14.14 1.66
C LEU A 9 3.80 13.07 2.67
N ALA A 10 2.90 12.15 3.03
CA ALA A 10 3.22 11.06 3.95
C ALA A 10 4.40 10.23 3.40
N PRO A 11 5.36 9.85 4.26
CA PRO A 11 6.54 9.11 3.84
C PRO A 11 6.13 7.74 3.30
N ARG A 12 6.70 7.35 2.16
CA ARG A 12 6.50 6.01 1.60
C ARG A 12 7.56 5.07 2.16
N ASP A 13 7.17 4.28 3.15
CA ASP A 13 8.04 3.45 3.99
C ASP A 13 7.85 1.93 3.75
N GLY A 14 7.05 1.55 2.74
CA GLY A 14 6.90 0.17 2.29
C GLY A 14 6.86 0.03 0.77
N ILE A 15 7.35 -1.11 0.27
CA ILE A 15 7.26 -1.50 -1.14
C ILE A 15 6.48 -2.81 -1.21
N LEU A 16 5.36 -2.79 -1.95
CA LEU A 16 4.60 -4.00 -2.27
C LEU A 16 4.99 -4.47 -3.68
N VAL A 17 5.23 -5.77 -3.84
CA VAL A 17 5.66 -6.39 -5.09
C VAL A 17 4.58 -7.36 -5.58
N PHE A 18 4.13 -7.21 -6.82
CA PHE A 18 3.00 -7.95 -7.39
C PHE A 18 3.42 -8.80 -8.58
N GLY A 19 2.91 -10.03 -8.60
CA GLY A 19 3.02 -10.98 -9.72
C GLY A 19 4.44 -11.41 -10.07
N GLU A 20 4.54 -12.25 -11.11
CA GLU A 20 5.83 -12.77 -11.59
C GLU A 20 6.72 -11.70 -12.23
N VAL A 21 6.10 -10.68 -12.83
CA VAL A 21 6.79 -9.53 -13.46
C VAL A 21 7.37 -8.55 -12.43
N LYS A 22 7.17 -8.82 -11.12
CA LYS A 22 7.68 -8.01 -10.00
C LYS A 22 7.35 -6.52 -10.12
N LYS A 23 6.11 -6.19 -10.44
CA LYS A 23 5.64 -4.78 -10.44
C LYS A 23 5.64 -4.25 -9.00
N LYS A 24 6.07 -3.00 -8.79
CA LYS A 24 6.28 -2.43 -7.44
C LYS A 24 5.40 -1.21 -7.20
N ILE A 25 4.83 -1.11 -6.00
CA ILE A 25 4.10 0.08 -5.53
C ILE A 25 4.69 0.52 -4.20
N GLN A 26 5.10 1.79 -4.13
CA GLN A 26 5.50 2.42 -2.88
C GLN A 26 4.26 2.90 -2.13
N VAL A 27 4.17 2.55 -0.85
CA VAL A 27 3.01 2.81 0.01
C VAL A 27 3.46 3.36 1.36
N ASN A 28 2.55 4.02 2.06
CA ASN A 28 2.72 4.31 3.48
C ASN A 28 2.08 3.18 4.30
N LYS A 29 2.86 2.51 5.16
CA LYS A 29 2.45 1.32 5.93
C LYS A 29 1.36 1.67 6.95
N GLU A 30 1.52 2.77 7.69
CA GLU A 30 0.55 3.24 8.69
C GLU A 30 -0.81 3.53 8.06
N SER A 31 -0.80 4.23 6.93
CA SER A 31 -1.98 4.56 6.13
C SER A 31 -2.78 3.33 5.75
N LEU A 32 -2.13 2.34 5.14
CA LEU A 32 -2.78 1.10 4.74
C LEU A 32 -3.26 0.27 5.95
N ALA A 33 -2.47 0.20 7.01
CA ALA A 33 -2.84 -0.48 8.24
C ALA A 33 -4.06 0.15 8.92
N SER A 34 -4.18 1.48 8.87
CA SER A 34 -5.32 2.20 9.43
C SER A 34 -6.63 1.92 8.68
N GLN A 35 -6.54 1.62 7.38
CA GLN A 35 -7.69 1.37 6.50
C GLN A 35 -8.03 -0.12 6.37
N SER A 36 -7.09 -1.02 6.72
CA SER A 36 -7.27 -2.45 6.53
C SER A 36 -6.59 -3.27 7.63
N PRO A 37 -7.34 -4.12 8.36
CA PRO A 37 -6.76 -5.01 9.36
C PRO A 37 -5.81 -6.04 8.75
N PHE A 38 -5.96 -6.34 7.45
CA PHE A 38 -5.01 -7.17 6.71
C PHE A 38 -3.62 -6.51 6.68
N PHE A 39 -3.54 -5.23 6.27
CA PHE A 39 -2.27 -4.50 6.23
C PHE A 39 -1.70 -4.22 7.61
N GLN A 40 -2.56 -4.00 8.61
CA GLN A 40 -2.12 -3.90 9.99
C GLN A 40 -1.40 -5.17 10.44
N THR A 41 -1.98 -6.33 10.12
CA THR A 41 -1.38 -7.63 10.43
C THR A 41 -0.11 -7.87 9.61
N LEU A 42 -0.13 -7.57 8.31
CA LEU A 42 1.00 -7.76 7.40
C LEU A 42 2.25 -6.96 7.81
N PHE A 43 2.07 -5.70 8.23
CA PHE A 43 3.20 -4.81 8.53
C PHE A 43 3.66 -4.86 9.98
N TYR A 44 2.77 -5.16 10.94
CA TYR A 44 3.06 -4.99 12.36
C TYR A 44 3.03 -6.29 13.18
N SER A 45 2.48 -7.38 12.66
CA SER A 45 2.59 -8.69 13.34
C SER A 45 4.00 -9.26 13.20
N ASP A 46 4.35 -10.24 14.04
CA ASP A 46 5.67 -10.87 14.05
C ASP A 46 5.90 -11.89 12.92
N PHE A 47 5.38 -11.59 11.73
CA PHE A 47 5.69 -12.33 10.50
C PHE A 47 7.03 -11.87 9.91
N MET A 48 7.57 -12.64 8.97
CA MET A 48 8.86 -12.34 8.34
C MET A 48 8.80 -11.03 7.53
N GLU A 49 7.62 -10.72 6.99
CA GLU A 49 7.28 -9.55 6.17
C GLU A 49 7.48 -8.22 6.93
N LYS A 50 7.35 -8.22 8.27
CA LYS A 50 7.58 -7.03 9.11
C LYS A 50 8.97 -6.43 8.93
N ASN A 51 9.98 -7.27 8.69
CA ASN A 51 11.38 -6.84 8.49
C ASN A 51 11.75 -6.72 7.01
N MET A 52 10.81 -6.95 6.08
CA MET A 52 11.07 -6.86 4.65
C MET A 52 10.87 -5.43 4.13
N ILE A 53 11.78 -5.00 3.28
CA ILE A 53 11.66 -3.75 2.52
C ILE A 53 10.69 -3.94 1.35
N GLU A 54 10.75 -5.11 0.71
CA GLU A 54 9.90 -5.52 -0.40
C GLU A 54 9.01 -6.68 0.05
N ILE A 55 7.71 -6.45 0.12
CA ILE A 55 6.73 -7.43 0.58
C ILE A 55 5.99 -7.98 -0.65
N PRO A 56 6.15 -9.27 -0.98
CA PRO A 56 5.44 -9.87 -2.09
C PRO A 56 3.95 -10.03 -1.78
N ILE A 57 3.09 -9.68 -2.73
CA ILE A 57 1.65 -9.88 -2.72
C ILE A 57 1.32 -10.84 -3.87
N GLY A 58 0.94 -12.07 -3.53
CA GLY A 58 0.76 -13.16 -4.50
C GLY A 58 -0.61 -13.22 -5.16
N ASP A 59 -1.69 -12.93 -4.40
CA ASP A 59 -3.06 -13.21 -4.84
C ASP A 59 -3.80 -11.97 -5.38
N VAL A 60 -3.08 -10.93 -5.78
CA VAL A 60 -3.69 -9.67 -6.25
C VAL A 60 -3.01 -9.19 -7.53
N GLU A 61 -3.81 -8.93 -8.56
CA GLU A 61 -3.35 -8.29 -9.78
C GLU A 61 -2.93 -6.84 -9.50
N TYR A 62 -1.77 -6.45 -10.03
CA TYR A 62 -1.21 -5.11 -9.81
C TYR A 62 -2.19 -4.00 -10.20
N GLU A 63 -2.89 -4.12 -11.33
CA GLU A 63 -3.78 -3.06 -11.83
C GLU A 63 -5.00 -2.88 -10.92
N GLU A 64 -5.55 -3.96 -10.38
CA GLU A 64 -6.67 -3.90 -9.42
C GLU A 64 -6.24 -3.21 -8.13
N PHE A 65 -5.08 -3.60 -7.59
CA PHE A 65 -4.55 -2.98 -6.39
C PHE A 65 -4.19 -1.51 -6.60
N ALA A 66 -3.56 -1.16 -7.72
CA ALA A 66 -3.22 0.20 -8.08
C ALA A 66 -4.48 1.09 -8.16
N ASN A 67 -5.60 0.55 -8.66
CA ASN A 67 -6.86 1.27 -8.72
C ASN A 67 -7.45 1.50 -7.32
N ILE A 68 -7.42 0.50 -6.44
CA ILE A 68 -7.83 0.63 -5.03
C ILE A 68 -6.97 1.70 -4.33
N ILE A 69 -5.66 1.66 -4.54
CA ILE A 69 -4.71 2.64 -4.00
C ILE A 69 -5.07 4.04 -4.47
N ARG A 70 -5.33 4.25 -5.77
CA ARG A 70 -5.77 5.56 -6.29
C ARG A 70 -7.05 6.06 -5.62
N LEU A 71 -8.04 5.18 -5.43
CA LEU A 71 -9.28 5.50 -4.73
C LEU A 71 -9.04 5.86 -3.26
N ILE A 72 -8.19 5.08 -2.57
CA ILE A 72 -7.83 5.30 -1.17
C ILE A 72 -7.12 6.63 -1.01
N TYR A 73 -6.09 6.92 -1.82
CA TYR A 73 -5.33 8.17 -1.80
C TYR A 73 -6.07 9.38 -2.39
N GLY A 74 -7.32 9.21 -2.86
CA GLY A 74 -8.08 10.30 -3.47
C GLY A 74 -7.40 10.87 -4.72
N PHE A 75 -6.59 10.05 -5.40
CA PHE A 75 -5.98 10.41 -6.68
C PHE A 75 -7.06 10.29 -7.76
N ASP A 76 -8.01 11.24 -7.74
CA ASP A 76 -8.87 11.53 -8.87
C ASP A 76 -7.95 11.80 -10.07
N GLY A 77 -8.24 11.24 -11.23
CA GLY A 77 -7.35 11.18 -12.40
C GLY A 77 -7.03 12.52 -13.07
N ALA A 78 -6.85 13.60 -12.30
CA ALA A 78 -6.63 14.97 -12.74
C ALA A 78 -5.26 15.51 -12.31
N SER A 79 -4.18 14.81 -12.68
CA SER A 79 -2.93 15.41 -13.20
C SER A 79 -1.83 14.37 -13.25
N LEU A 80 -1.75 13.69 -14.39
CA LEU A 80 -0.44 13.33 -14.94
C LEU A 80 -0.07 14.48 -15.88
N THR A 81 0.63 15.46 -15.34
CA THR A 81 1.48 16.39 -16.11
C THR A 81 2.92 16.14 -15.72
#